data_AF-A0A1S9A069-F1
#
_entry.id   AF-A0A1S9A069-F1
#
_cell.length_a   1.000
_cell.length_b   1.000
_cell.length_c   1.000
_cell.angle_alpha   90.00
_cell.angle_beta   90.00
_cell.angle_gamma   90.00
#
_symmetry.space_group_name_H-M   'P 1'
#
loop_
_entity.id
_entity.type
_entity.pdbx_description
1 polymer ?
#
loop_
_entity_poly.entity_id
_entity_poly.type
_entity_poly.pdbx_seq_one_letter_code
_entity_poly.pdbx_strand_id
1 'polypeptide(L)'
;MNSISKITAVFVLALLVLACNNKPKPAIEKDASTSKFSLQTNTNKELIEGVYETQPESDNSDECQISIEISKTKTSYSYFLKTKNRELKGIANLTTNESGEKIIVLEGIEWDEYEGDISREEENDSIADSGTNSQELKIPVGIGASYTKDTLTIQNYGNAMNSYTKLSECGRKYIQLIKK
;
A
#
# COMPACT_ATOMS: atom_id res chain seq x y z
N MET A 1 -23.28 -80.66 9.49
CA MET A 1 -22.77 -80.48 8.11
C MET A 1 -22.06 -79.13 8.02
N ASN A 2 -20.77 -79.22 7.77
CA ASN A 2 -19.77 -78.21 7.38
C ASN A 2 -20.31 -77.12 6.44
N SER A 3 -19.71 -75.95 6.23
CA SER A 3 -18.57 -75.21 6.79
C SER A 3 -18.43 -73.96 5.90
N ILE A 4 -18.32 -72.79 6.53
CA ILE A 4 -17.33 -71.72 6.31
C ILE A 4 -17.08 -71.15 4.88
N SER A 5 -17.05 -69.80 4.90
CA SER A 5 -16.30 -68.84 4.06
C SER A 5 -16.66 -68.61 2.60
N LYS A 6 -16.96 -67.34 2.36
CA LYS A 6 -16.84 -66.65 1.07
C LYS A 6 -15.37 -66.55 0.68
N ILE A 7 -15.00 -67.13 -0.45
CA ILE A 7 -13.68 -66.98 -1.09
C ILE A 7 -13.88 -66.93 -2.61
N THR A 8 -13.64 -65.73 -3.19
CA THR A 8 -12.90 -65.44 -4.45
C THR A 8 -13.35 -66.13 -5.76
N ALA A 9 -12.87 -65.88 -6.98
CA ALA A 9 -11.73 -65.17 -7.54
C ALA A 9 -12.00 -65.02 -9.05
N VAL A 10 -11.64 -63.88 -9.64
CA VAL A 10 -11.07 -63.79 -11.00
C VAL A 10 -10.01 -62.69 -10.90
N PHE A 11 -8.73 -62.98 -10.62
CA PHE A 11 -7.70 -63.56 -11.50
C PHE A 11 -7.40 -62.73 -12.75
N VAL A 12 -6.57 -61.69 -12.58
CA VAL A 12 -5.62 -61.20 -13.60
C VAL A 12 -4.32 -60.92 -12.83
N LEU A 13 -3.47 -61.92 -12.62
CA LEU A 13 -2.33 -62.26 -13.49
C LEU A 13 -1.33 -61.07 -13.56
N ALA A 14 -0.48 -60.94 -12.54
CA ALA A 14 0.86 -61.52 -12.49
C ALA A 14 1.85 -60.83 -13.44
N LEU A 15 2.61 -59.89 -12.89
CA LEU A 15 4.01 -59.64 -13.24
C LEU A 15 4.73 -59.24 -11.96
N LEU A 16 5.15 -60.28 -11.22
CA LEU A 16 6.20 -60.19 -10.22
C LEU A 16 7.53 -60.07 -10.97
N VAL A 17 8.27 -59.01 -10.70
CA VAL A 17 9.73 -59.11 -10.72
C VAL A 17 10.33 -58.25 -9.61
N LEU A 18 10.94 -58.99 -8.68
CA LEU A 18 12.14 -58.66 -7.92
C LEU A 18 12.01 -57.69 -6.74
N ALA A 19 11.75 -58.31 -5.58
CA ALA A 19 12.14 -57.81 -4.28
C ALA A 19 13.68 -57.70 -4.15
N CYS A 20 14.15 -56.57 -3.61
CA CYS A 20 15.22 -56.57 -2.61
C CYS A 20 14.83 -55.59 -1.51
N ASN A 21 14.54 -56.17 -0.35
CA ASN A 21 14.34 -55.50 0.92
C ASN A 21 15.72 -55.17 1.49
N ASN A 22 16.20 -53.94 1.33
CA ASN A 22 17.32 -53.41 2.11
C ASN A 22 16.89 -52.08 2.70
N LYS A 23 16.66 -52.07 4.01
CA LYS A 23 16.36 -50.88 4.80
C LYS A 23 17.38 -49.79 4.47
N PRO A 24 16.96 -48.58 4.06
CA PRO A 24 17.87 -47.47 4.04
C PRO A 24 18.19 -47.12 5.50
N LYS A 25 19.45 -47.34 5.91
CA LYS A 25 20.08 -46.49 6.93
C LYS A 25 20.01 -45.07 6.38
N PRO A 26 19.36 -44.10 7.04
CA PRO A 26 19.69 -42.72 6.77
C PRO A 26 21.12 -42.53 7.27
N ALA A 27 21.99 -42.25 6.32
CA ALA A 27 23.33 -41.77 6.58
C ALA A 27 23.24 -40.54 7.48
N ILE A 28 24.24 -40.47 8.36
CA ILE A 28 24.61 -39.35 9.21
C ILE A 28 24.40 -38.04 8.46
N GLU A 29 23.34 -37.32 8.80
CA GLU A 29 23.22 -35.90 8.50
C GLU A 29 23.78 -35.16 9.71
N LYS A 30 24.85 -34.40 9.44
CA LYS A 30 25.61 -33.61 10.39
C LYS A 30 24.70 -32.93 11.40
N ASP A 31 25.07 -33.07 12.66
CA ASP A 31 24.48 -32.44 13.82
C ASP A 31 23.90 -31.06 13.54
N ALA A 32 22.68 -30.89 14.04
CA ALA A 32 22.04 -29.63 14.30
C ALA A 32 23.00 -28.71 15.07
N SER A 33 23.79 -27.93 14.33
CA SER A 33 24.29 -26.68 14.85
C SER A 33 23.08 -25.77 14.93
N THR A 34 22.62 -25.56 16.16
CA THR A 34 21.77 -24.45 16.57
C THR A 34 22.44 -23.15 16.14
N SER A 35 22.33 -22.84 14.84
CA SER A 35 22.48 -21.49 14.33
C SER A 35 21.33 -20.74 14.98
N LYS A 36 21.63 -20.10 16.12
CA LYS A 36 20.94 -18.90 16.53
C LYS A 36 21.05 -17.96 15.34
N PHE A 37 20.08 -18.06 14.44
CA PHE A 37 19.77 -16.98 13.52
C PHE A 37 19.21 -15.91 14.44
N SER A 38 20.14 -15.17 15.06
CA SER A 38 19.85 -13.85 15.54
C SER A 38 19.43 -13.12 14.27
N LEU A 39 18.11 -13.03 14.08
CA LEU A 39 17.53 -11.86 13.46
C LEU A 39 18.07 -10.70 14.29
N GLN A 40 19.22 -10.20 13.88
CA GLN A 40 19.59 -8.84 14.15
C GLN A 40 18.55 -8.04 13.38
N THR A 41 17.39 -7.84 14.01
CA THR A 41 16.67 -6.60 13.86
C THR A 41 17.67 -5.53 14.30
N ASN A 42 18.53 -5.12 13.37
CA ASN A 42 18.93 -3.74 13.30
C ASN A 42 17.61 -3.00 13.15
N THR A 43 17.01 -2.69 14.30
CA THR A 43 15.94 -1.72 14.44
C THR A 43 16.60 -0.38 14.16
N ASN A 44 17.06 -0.20 12.93
CA ASN A 44 17.35 1.11 12.39
C ASN A 44 15.97 1.74 12.32
N LYS A 45 15.62 2.43 13.40
CA LYS A 45 14.32 3.06 13.56
C LYS A 45 14.28 4.12 12.48
N GLU A 46 13.69 3.75 11.35
CA GLU A 46 13.56 4.61 10.18
C GLU A 46 12.87 5.90 10.63
N LEU A 47 13.66 6.97 10.71
CA LEU A 47 13.23 8.28 11.14
C LEU A 47 12.52 8.94 9.96
N ILE A 48 11.27 9.35 10.16
CA ILE A 48 10.49 10.01 9.11
C ILE A 48 10.84 11.50 8.97
N GLU A 49 11.60 12.04 9.92
CA GLU A 49 12.08 13.42 9.89
C GLU A 49 13.01 13.64 8.70
N GLY A 50 12.82 14.74 7.98
CA GLY A 50 13.64 15.12 6.84
C GLY A 50 12.91 15.99 5.83
N VAL A 51 13.63 16.38 4.79
CA VAL A 51 13.10 17.15 3.66
C VAL A 51 12.90 16.18 2.49
N TYR A 52 11.68 16.13 1.99
CA TYR A 52 11.26 15.28 0.88
C TYR A 52 10.94 16.15 -0.32
N GLU A 53 11.49 15.82 -1.48
CA GLU A 53 11.29 16.60 -2.70
C GLU A 53 10.96 15.73 -3.91
N THR A 54 10.11 16.26 -4.78
CA THR A 54 9.86 15.70 -6.11
C THR A 54 11.13 15.79 -6.95
N GLN A 55 11.45 14.72 -7.68
CA GLN A 55 12.51 14.77 -8.69
C GLN A 55 11.97 15.31 -10.03
N PRO A 56 12.79 16.04 -10.80
CA PRO A 56 12.47 16.42 -12.17
C PRO A 56 12.26 15.18 -13.04
N GLU A 57 11.32 15.25 -13.98
CA GLU A 57 11.19 14.22 -15.02
C GLU A 57 12.00 14.61 -16.25
N SER A 58 12.52 13.62 -16.98
CA SER A 58 13.46 13.79 -18.10
C SER A 58 12.97 14.72 -19.21
N ASP A 59 11.65 14.91 -19.31
CA ASP A 59 11.01 15.58 -20.44
C ASP A 59 10.17 16.81 -20.03
N ASN A 60 10.12 17.14 -18.73
CA ASN A 60 9.42 18.32 -18.20
C ASN A 60 10.06 18.77 -16.88
N SER A 61 10.93 19.78 -16.96
CA SER A 61 11.81 20.15 -15.83
C SER A 61 11.11 20.86 -14.67
N ASP A 62 9.92 21.44 -14.85
CA ASP A 62 9.43 22.46 -13.90
C ASP A 62 7.93 22.39 -13.53
N GLU A 63 7.16 21.40 -13.98
CA GLU A 63 5.71 21.39 -13.72
C GLU A 63 5.33 20.90 -12.32
N CYS A 64 6.14 20.04 -11.69
CA CYS A 64 5.82 19.47 -10.38
C CYS A 64 7.00 19.62 -9.43
N GLN A 65 7.10 20.81 -8.83
CA GLN A 65 8.07 21.11 -7.77
C GLN A 65 7.35 21.20 -6.42
N ILE A 66 7.45 20.13 -5.63
CA ILE A 66 6.85 20.06 -4.29
C ILE A 66 7.94 19.65 -3.30
N SER A 67 7.96 20.33 -2.16
CA SER A 67 8.78 20.00 -0.99
C SER A 67 7.91 19.81 0.23
N ILE A 68 8.21 18.78 1.02
CA ILE A 68 7.60 18.54 2.32
C ILE A 68 8.74 18.35 3.33
N GLU A 69 8.83 19.25 4.30
CA GLU A 69 9.72 19.07 5.44
C GLU A 69 8.93 18.51 6.62
N ILE A 70 9.33 17.33 7.13
CA ILE A 70 8.74 16.72 8.31
C ILE A 70 9.72 16.90 9.48
N SER A 71 9.23 17.54 10.54
CA SER A 71 9.99 17.79 11.77
C SER A 71 9.31 17.14 12.96
N LYS A 72 10.11 16.55 13.84
CA LYS A 72 9.62 16.02 15.11
C LYS A 72 9.49 17.13 16.14
N THR A 73 8.32 17.21 16.74
CA THR A 73 8.06 18.06 17.92
C THR A 73 8.16 17.20 19.19
N LYS A 74 7.94 17.81 20.37
CA LYS A 74 8.01 17.09 21.65
C LYS A 74 7.04 15.91 21.73
N THR A 75 5.90 15.98 21.05
CA THR A 75 4.78 15.03 21.20
C THR A 75 4.24 14.49 19.87
N SER A 76 4.59 15.07 18.72
CA SER A 76 4.06 14.70 17.41
C SER A 76 5.04 15.04 16.29
N TYR A 77 4.62 14.90 15.03
CA TYR A 77 5.33 15.49 13.90
C TYR A 77 4.54 16.69 13.36
N SER A 78 5.27 17.69 12.90
CA SER A 78 4.75 18.80 12.11
C SER A 78 5.32 18.72 10.71
N TYR A 79 4.60 19.23 9.72
CA TYR A 79 5.13 19.38 8.38
C TYR A 79 5.11 20.83 7.90
N PHE A 80 5.96 21.13 6.92
CA PHE A 80 5.92 22.33 6.11
C PHE A 80 5.87 21.92 4.63
N LEU A 81 4.74 22.18 3.98
CA LEU A 81 4.51 21.97 2.55
C LEU A 81 4.90 23.25 1.82
N LYS A 82 5.65 23.10 0.73
CA LYS A 82 5.92 24.16 -0.22
C LYS A 82 5.66 23.65 -1.64
N THR A 83 4.83 24.38 -2.36
CA THR A 83 4.53 24.15 -3.77
C THR A 83 4.71 25.44 -4.56
N LYS A 84 4.39 25.41 -5.86
CA LYS A 84 4.36 26.61 -6.70
C LYS A 84 3.29 27.62 -6.25
N ASN A 85 2.17 27.13 -5.72
CA ASN A 85 0.99 27.96 -5.45
C ASN A 85 0.82 28.28 -3.96
N ARG A 86 1.37 27.46 -3.06
CA ARG A 86 1.12 27.60 -1.61
C ARG A 86 2.27 27.13 -0.75
N GLU A 87 2.33 27.72 0.43
CA GLU A 87 3.14 27.27 1.56
C GLU A 87 2.23 27.07 2.77
N LEU A 88 2.29 25.90 3.40
CA LEU A 88 1.40 25.55 4.52
C LEU A 88 2.15 24.78 5.59
N LYS A 89 1.80 25.02 6.86
CA LYS A 89 2.27 24.24 8.00
C LYS A 89 1.11 23.48 8.61
N GLY A 90 1.37 22.25 9.06
CA GLY A 90 0.35 21.45 9.73
C GLY A 90 0.94 20.32 10.56
N ILE A 91 0.06 19.42 10.99
CA ILE A 91 0.40 18.24 11.79
C ILE A 91 0.55 17.05 10.85
N ALA A 92 1.60 16.26 11.05
CA ALA A 92 1.81 15.00 10.35
C ALA A 92 1.53 13.83 11.31
N ASN A 93 0.51 13.04 11.00
CA ASN A 93 0.14 11.86 11.78
C ASN A 93 0.68 10.60 11.09
N LEU A 94 1.58 9.89 11.77
CA LEU A 94 2.08 8.61 11.29
C LEU A 94 1.21 7.47 11.83
N THR A 95 0.63 6.69 10.94
CA THR A 95 -0.07 5.45 11.26
C THR A 95 0.62 4.27 10.58
N THR A 96 0.39 3.06 11.09
CA THR A 96 0.83 1.82 10.47
C THR A 96 -0.38 0.91 10.35
N ASN A 97 -0.66 0.45 9.15
CA ASN A 97 -1.80 -0.45 8.92
C ASN A 97 -1.46 -1.88 9.36
N GLU A 98 -2.45 -2.77 9.29
CA GLU A 98 -2.31 -4.18 9.69
C GLU A 98 -1.24 -4.93 8.87
N SER A 99 -0.98 -4.48 7.63
CA SER A 99 0.04 -5.04 6.75
C SER A 99 1.46 -4.52 7.06
N GLY A 100 1.60 -3.60 8.01
CA GLY A 100 2.87 -2.97 8.35
C GLY A 100 3.24 -1.78 7.45
N GLU A 101 2.36 -1.37 6.54
CA GLU A 101 2.59 -0.20 5.69
C GLU A 101 2.40 1.07 6.51
N LYS A 102 3.36 1.99 6.37
CA LYS A 102 3.36 3.27 7.07
C LYS A 102 2.62 4.30 6.21
N ILE A 103 1.66 4.99 6.81
CA ILE A 103 0.90 6.06 6.17
C ILE A 103 1.13 7.34 6.98
N ILE A 104 1.48 8.42 6.30
CA ILE A 104 1.57 9.76 6.88
C ILE A 104 0.35 10.55 6.41
N VAL A 105 -0.44 11.06 7.35
CA VAL A 105 -1.54 11.98 7.06
C VAL A 105 -1.07 13.40 7.36
N LEU A 106 -1.06 14.24 6.33
CA LEU A 106 -0.71 15.66 6.39
C LEU A 106 -2.01 16.45 6.58
N GLU A 107 -2.32 16.81 7.82
CA GLU A 107 -3.57 17.48 8.18
C GLU A 107 -3.63 18.92 7.66
N GLY A 108 -4.83 19.39 7.30
CA GLY A 108 -5.06 20.80 6.98
C GLY A 108 -4.83 21.19 5.52
N ILE A 109 -4.49 20.25 4.63
CA ILE A 109 -4.39 20.53 3.19
C ILE A 109 -5.76 20.28 2.54
N GLU A 110 -6.43 21.34 2.12
CA GLU A 110 -7.64 21.25 1.30
C GLU A 110 -7.29 20.78 -0.11
N TRP A 111 -8.08 19.85 -0.64
CA TRP A 111 -7.93 19.36 -2.02
C TRP A 111 -8.36 20.44 -3.00
N ASP A 112 -7.78 20.47 -4.19
CA ASP A 112 -8.10 21.51 -5.17
C ASP A 112 -9.40 21.21 -5.92
N GLU A 113 -9.70 19.92 -6.15
CA GLU A 113 -10.91 19.48 -6.85
C GLU A 113 -11.46 18.20 -6.19
N TYR A 114 -12.78 18.12 -6.04
CA TYR A 114 -13.48 16.95 -5.54
C TYR A 114 -14.92 16.92 -6.07
N GLU A 115 -15.22 15.97 -6.96
CA GLU A 115 -16.55 15.80 -7.56
C GLU A 115 -17.39 14.75 -6.82
N GLY A 116 -16.79 14.02 -5.87
CA GLY A 116 -17.48 12.97 -5.11
C GLY A 116 -17.70 11.67 -5.91
N ASP A 117 -18.53 10.79 -5.33
CA ASP A 117 -18.92 9.53 -5.96
C ASP A 117 -20.05 9.77 -6.97
N ILE A 118 -19.68 9.88 -8.24
CA ILE A 118 -20.63 10.09 -9.35
C ILE A 118 -21.21 8.78 -9.89
N SER A 119 -20.90 7.62 -9.29
CA SER A 119 -21.39 6.31 -9.75
C SER A 119 -22.90 6.13 -9.66
N ARG A 120 -23.58 7.03 -8.96
CA ARG A 120 -25.03 7.03 -8.74
C ARG A 120 -25.76 8.18 -9.44
N GLU A 121 -25.07 8.99 -10.24
CA GLU A 121 -25.74 10.00 -11.04
C GLU A 121 -26.55 9.28 -12.14
N GLU A 122 -27.87 9.28 -11.99
CA GLU A 122 -28.77 8.69 -12.97
C GLU A 122 -28.63 9.44 -14.29
N GLU A 123 -28.47 8.70 -15.39
CA GLU A 123 -28.33 9.19 -16.77
C GLU A 123 -29.61 9.87 -17.31
N ASN A 124 -30.29 10.69 -16.52
CA ASN A 124 -31.45 11.46 -16.98
C ASN A 124 -31.02 12.87 -17.38
N ASP A 125 -30.34 12.91 -18.52
CA ASP A 125 -30.08 14.13 -19.27
C ASP A 125 -31.46 14.67 -19.73
N SER A 126 -31.95 15.71 -19.05
CA SER A 126 -33.25 16.40 -19.23
C SER A 126 -34.32 16.08 -18.18
N ILE A 127 -34.22 16.68 -16.99
CA ILE A 127 -35.33 17.39 -16.32
C ILE A 127 -34.70 18.27 -15.23
N ALA A 128 -35.04 19.55 -15.25
CA ALA A 128 -34.78 20.48 -14.17
C ALA A 128 -35.64 20.08 -12.96
N ASP A 129 -35.17 19.15 -12.14
CA ASP A 129 -35.80 18.83 -10.85
C ASP A 129 -35.15 19.67 -9.74
N SER A 130 -35.67 20.89 -9.62
CA SER A 130 -35.74 21.64 -8.39
C SER A 130 -36.42 20.78 -7.30
N GLY A 131 -35.66 20.07 -6.47
CA GLY A 131 -36.28 19.32 -5.36
C GLY A 131 -35.39 18.43 -4.49
N THR A 132 -34.17 18.10 -4.88
CA THR A 132 -33.27 17.26 -4.07
C THR A 132 -32.09 18.09 -3.61
N ASN A 133 -31.94 18.24 -2.29
CA ASN A 133 -30.83 18.92 -1.61
C ASN A 133 -29.52 18.78 -2.39
N SER A 134 -29.09 19.86 -3.06
CA SER A 134 -27.72 20.02 -3.50
C SER A 134 -26.85 20.07 -2.24
N GLN A 135 -26.51 18.91 -1.71
CA GLN A 135 -25.63 18.80 -0.58
C GLN A 135 -24.29 19.32 -1.08
N GLU A 136 -23.99 20.58 -0.75
CA GLU A 136 -22.77 21.25 -1.16
C GLU A 136 -21.59 20.32 -0.83
N LEU A 137 -20.95 19.79 -1.87
CA LEU A 137 -19.92 18.78 -1.72
C LEU A 137 -18.78 19.40 -0.92
N LYS A 138 -18.61 18.93 0.31
CA LYS A 138 -17.55 19.44 1.17
C LYS A 138 -16.21 18.92 0.67
N ILE A 139 -15.32 19.83 0.29
CA ILE A 139 -13.96 19.49 -0.11
C ILE A 139 -13.23 18.81 1.06
N PRO A 140 -12.62 17.63 0.84
CA PRO A 140 -11.83 16.95 1.87
C PRO A 140 -10.62 17.77 2.30
N VAL A 141 -10.25 17.62 3.57
CA VAL A 141 -9.07 18.26 4.17
C VAL A 141 -8.15 17.19 4.72
N GLY A 142 -6.88 17.26 4.33
CA GLY A 142 -5.83 16.32 4.68
C GLY A 142 -5.41 15.46 3.49
N ILE A 143 -4.10 15.21 3.36
CA ILE A 143 -3.54 14.35 2.32
C ILE A 143 -2.78 13.19 2.96
N GLY A 144 -3.19 11.96 2.63
CA GLY A 144 -2.44 10.75 2.97
C GLY A 144 -1.31 10.48 1.97
N ALA A 145 -0.14 10.08 2.49
CA ALA A 145 1.02 9.62 1.75
C ALA A 145 1.49 8.26 2.29
N SER A 146 1.76 7.29 1.43
CA SER A 146 2.44 6.07 1.85
C SER A 146 3.93 6.36 2.04
N TYR A 147 4.53 5.83 3.10
CA TYR A 147 5.94 6.00 3.40
C TYR A 147 6.68 4.67 3.30
N THR A 148 7.71 4.60 2.44
CA THR A 148 8.53 3.41 2.27
C THR A 148 9.93 3.82 1.81
N LYS A 149 10.97 3.38 2.54
CA LYS A 149 12.39 3.58 2.16
C LYS A 149 12.66 5.04 1.80
N ASP A 150 12.40 5.94 2.75
CA ASP A 150 12.62 7.38 2.59
C ASP A 150 11.85 8.04 1.43
N THR A 151 10.78 7.40 0.94
CA THR A 151 9.93 7.92 -0.13
C THR A 151 8.50 8.12 0.36
N LEU A 152 7.95 9.30 0.13
CA LEU A 152 6.53 9.60 0.27
C LEU A 152 5.85 9.47 -1.09
N THR A 153 4.76 8.71 -1.16
CA THR A 153 3.94 8.62 -2.37
C THR A 153 2.53 9.09 -2.07
N ILE A 154 2.09 10.14 -2.75
CA ILE A 154 0.75 10.70 -2.68
C ILE A 154 0.01 10.31 -3.96
N GLN A 155 -1.14 9.66 -3.85
CA GLN A 155 -2.09 9.59 -4.96
C GLN A 155 -2.77 10.94 -5.10
N ASN A 156 -2.46 11.68 -6.17
CA ASN A 156 -2.96 13.03 -6.40
C ASN A 156 -4.31 13.04 -7.10
N TYR A 157 -4.51 12.10 -8.04
CA TYR A 157 -5.70 12.04 -8.87
C TYR A 157 -6.56 10.80 -8.60
N GLY A 158 -7.87 11.03 -8.67
CA GLY A 158 -8.91 10.03 -8.62
C GLY A 158 -9.04 9.21 -9.91
N ASN A 159 -10.19 8.57 -10.07
CA ASN A 159 -10.57 7.87 -11.30
C ASN A 159 -11.90 8.42 -11.82
N ALA A 160 -12.38 7.94 -12.96
CA ALA A 160 -13.59 8.46 -13.59
C ALA A 160 -14.87 8.29 -12.74
N MET A 161 -14.89 7.40 -11.74
CA MET A 161 -16.05 7.19 -10.86
C MET A 161 -15.92 7.96 -9.53
N ASN A 162 -14.72 8.43 -9.19
CA ASN A 162 -14.43 9.23 -8.02
C ASN A 162 -13.30 10.20 -8.39
N SER A 163 -13.72 11.32 -8.99
CA SER A 163 -12.83 12.32 -9.57
C SER A 163 -12.41 13.32 -8.51
N TYR A 164 -11.10 13.50 -8.38
CA TYR A 164 -10.50 14.45 -7.45
C TYR A 164 -9.09 14.81 -7.88
N THR A 165 -8.64 15.99 -7.45
CA THR A 165 -7.28 16.48 -7.58
C THR A 165 -6.85 17.07 -6.24
N LYS A 166 -5.83 16.49 -5.59
CA LYS A 166 -5.39 16.98 -4.27
C LYS A 166 -4.52 18.23 -4.37
N LEU A 167 -3.58 18.24 -5.31
CA LEU A 167 -2.61 19.29 -5.58
C LEU A 167 -2.57 19.54 -7.10
N SER A 168 -3.36 20.49 -7.60
CA SER A 168 -3.48 20.87 -9.02
C SER A 168 -2.18 21.46 -9.57
N GLU A 169 -1.33 21.98 -8.69
CA GLU A 169 0.02 22.43 -9.00
C GLU A 169 0.99 21.31 -9.42
N CYS A 170 0.54 20.04 -9.46
CA CYS A 170 1.33 18.93 -9.97
C CYS A 170 0.48 17.94 -10.77
N GLY A 171 0.69 17.90 -12.09
CA GLY A 171 -0.05 17.04 -13.02
C GLY A 171 0.16 15.53 -12.88
N ARG A 172 0.93 15.06 -11.89
CA ARG A 172 1.28 13.63 -11.74
C ARG A 172 0.19 12.87 -10.99
N LYS A 173 -0.25 11.71 -11.53
CA LYS A 173 -1.16 10.78 -10.83
C LYS A 173 -0.65 10.38 -9.45
N TYR A 174 0.63 10.05 -9.38
CA TYR A 174 1.32 9.74 -8.14
C TYR A 174 2.49 10.70 -7.97
N ILE A 175 2.48 11.45 -6.88
CA ILE A 175 3.55 12.37 -6.53
C ILE A 175 4.49 11.60 -5.61
N GLN A 176 5.69 11.32 -6.11
CA GLN A 176 6.77 10.73 -5.32
C GLN A 176 7.70 11.83 -4.84
N LEU A 177 7.89 11.92 -3.53
CA LEU A 177 8.85 12.80 -2.89
C LEU A 177 9.90 11.94 -2.20
N ILE A 178 11.16 12.15 -2.58
CA ILE A 178 12.30 11.39 -2.08
C ILE A 178 13.01 12.24 -1.03
N LYS A 179 13.33 11.65 0.10
CA LYS A 179 14.12 12.29 1.15
C LYS A 179 15.52 12.65 0.63
N LYS A 180 15.97 13.85 0.96
CA LYS A 180 17.35 14.31 0.71
C LYS A 180 18.36 13.74 1.70
#